data_AF-A0A7G8WGN7-F1
#
_entry.id   AF-A0A7G8WGN7-F1
#
_cell.length_a   1.000
_cell.length_b   1.000
_cell.length_c   1.000
_cell.angle_alpha   90.00
_cell.angle_beta   90.00
_cell.angle_gamma   90.00
#
_symmetry.space_group_name_H-M   'P 1'
#
loop_
_entity.id
_entity.type
_entity.pdbx_description
1 polymer ?
#
loop_
_entity_poly.entity_id
_entity_poly.type
_entity_poly.pdbx_seq_one_letter_code
_entity_poly.pdbx_strand_id
1 'polypeptide(L)'
;MWIHLDQPDAAQISEVAGHLKIPAEVARVISGPHQRPTLLMLDSIAVVGLKVSRPGGESSSTAFDDVFIVLGHRFVLTMMWSPSTVMLEVERRVKAEVETVSLGSVGVLVTIASCVINGYEERISAINSEVDVLEAHVFGSGDADHSEQIYLLKRRTAEFRRSVVPLARGLERLARTDLPWLLAMPGPVLQGVLADALSASEDIEGLDLLLNDVLQANVARVTAGQNRTGLQQNEDTRKISTWAAIALIPTMVTGVYGMNFTNMPELQWKYGYLLALVAIVILCLIVHRLFRRNDWL
;
A
#
# COMPACT_ATOMS: atom_id res chain seq x y z
N MET A 1 -18.20 25.21 -27.38
CA MET A 1 -17.08 24.69 -28.20
C MET A 1 -16.14 23.91 -27.30
N TRP A 2 -15.68 22.73 -27.69
CA TRP A 2 -14.68 21.98 -26.92
C TRP A 2 -13.47 21.68 -27.81
N ILE A 3 -12.28 21.95 -27.29
CA ILE A 3 -10.99 21.73 -27.94
C ILE A 3 -10.19 20.79 -27.06
N HIS A 4 -9.74 19.67 -27.64
CA HIS A 4 -8.82 18.75 -27.00
C HIS A 4 -7.45 18.83 -27.68
N LEU A 5 -6.42 19.08 -26.88
CA LEU A 5 -5.03 19.08 -27.30
C LEU A 5 -4.35 17.82 -26.75
N ASP A 6 -3.99 16.91 -27.65
CA ASP A 6 -3.24 15.71 -27.33
C ASP A 6 -1.74 15.97 -27.53
N GLN A 7 -0.98 15.83 -26.45
CA GLN A 7 0.47 16.07 -26.36
C GLN A 7 0.93 17.42 -26.95
N PRO A 8 0.33 18.56 -26.53
CA PRO A 8 0.68 19.84 -27.12
C PRO A 8 2.05 20.34 -26.68
N ASP A 9 2.73 21.02 -27.61
CA ASP A 9 3.93 21.79 -27.31
C ASP A 9 3.60 23.18 -26.75
N ALA A 10 4.61 23.88 -26.22
CA ALA A 10 4.41 25.21 -25.62
C ALA A 10 3.93 26.27 -26.63
N ALA A 11 4.27 26.13 -27.91
CA ALA A 11 3.87 27.08 -28.96
C ALA A 11 2.38 26.92 -29.28
N GLN A 12 1.91 25.69 -29.44
CA GLN A 12 0.50 25.34 -29.65
C GLN A 12 -0.36 25.82 -28.47
N ILE A 13 0.09 25.61 -27.22
CA ILE A 13 -0.63 26.10 -26.03
C ILE A 13 -0.75 27.62 -26.08
N SER A 14 0.35 28.33 -26.39
CA SER A 14 0.35 29.79 -26.46
C SER A 14 -0.54 30.34 -27.59
N GLU A 15 -0.54 29.70 -28.75
CA GLU A 15 -1.37 30.08 -29.90
C GLU A 15 -2.86 29.95 -29.56
N VAL A 16 -3.27 28.76 -29.06
CA VAL A 16 -4.66 28.49 -28.68
C VAL A 16 -5.10 29.41 -27.54
N ALA A 17 -4.24 29.65 -26.55
CA ALA A 17 -4.52 30.59 -25.46
C ALA A 17 -4.74 32.02 -25.95
N GLY A 18 -3.97 32.47 -26.94
CA GLY A 18 -4.15 33.77 -27.59
C GLY A 18 -5.50 33.89 -28.31
N HIS A 19 -5.88 32.88 -29.09
CA HIS A 19 -7.17 32.86 -29.78
C HIS A 19 -8.37 32.82 -28.83
N LEU A 20 -8.25 32.09 -27.72
CA LEU A 20 -9.30 31.98 -26.70
C LEU A 20 -9.30 33.16 -25.71
N LYS A 21 -8.35 34.11 -25.85
CA LYS A 21 -8.17 35.27 -24.96
C LYS A 21 -8.04 34.87 -23.48
N ILE A 22 -7.29 33.80 -23.22
CA ILE A 22 -7.01 33.33 -21.86
C ILE A 22 -6.12 34.37 -21.14
N PRO A 23 -6.43 34.80 -19.89
CA PRO A 23 -5.61 35.73 -19.14
C PRO A 23 -4.16 35.25 -19.00
N ALA A 24 -3.21 36.19 -19.04
CA ALA A 24 -1.77 35.88 -19.01
C ALA A 24 -1.32 35.13 -17.73
N GLU A 25 -2.07 35.25 -16.64
CA GLU A 25 -1.86 34.50 -15.41
C GLU A 25 -2.19 33.02 -15.60
N VAL A 26 -3.35 32.72 -16.21
CA VAL A 26 -3.75 31.34 -16.54
C VAL A 26 -2.85 30.75 -17.61
N ALA A 27 -2.49 31.55 -18.63
CA ALA A 27 -1.56 31.14 -19.68
C ALA A 27 -0.20 30.68 -19.09
N ARG A 28 0.30 31.37 -18.07
CA ARG A 28 1.53 30.96 -17.37
C ARG A 28 1.37 29.66 -16.59
N VAL A 29 0.22 29.43 -15.98
CA VAL A 29 -0.08 28.19 -15.25
C VAL A 29 -0.17 27.00 -16.20
N ILE A 30 -0.85 27.14 -17.35
CA ILE A 30 -1.00 26.04 -18.33
C ILE A 30 0.32 25.68 -19.03
N SER A 31 1.24 26.64 -19.19
CA SER A 31 2.54 26.42 -19.83
C SER A 31 3.63 25.91 -18.89
N GLY A 32 3.38 25.92 -17.56
CA GLY A 32 4.37 25.56 -16.55
C GLY A 32 4.45 24.06 -16.25
N PRO A 33 5.64 23.44 -16.18
CA PRO A 33 5.77 22.00 -15.93
C PRO A 33 5.47 21.54 -14.48
N HIS A 34 5.33 22.46 -13.50
CA HIS A 34 5.38 22.11 -12.07
C HIS A 34 4.29 22.73 -11.16
N GLN A 35 3.34 23.51 -11.69
CA GLN A 35 2.24 24.08 -10.88
C GLN A 35 0.90 23.80 -11.54
N ARG A 36 0.35 22.63 -11.25
CA ARG A 36 -1.00 22.23 -11.71
C ARG A 36 -1.97 22.38 -10.54
N PRO A 37 -2.69 23.51 -10.43
CA PRO A 37 -3.67 23.67 -9.35
C PRO A 37 -4.81 22.67 -9.55
N THR A 38 -5.27 22.06 -8.46
CA THR A 38 -6.46 21.22 -8.47
C THR A 38 -7.70 22.00 -8.95
N LEU A 39 -7.84 23.24 -8.46
CA LEU A 39 -8.88 24.17 -8.90
C LEU A 39 -8.44 25.61 -8.67
N LEU A 40 -8.42 26.39 -9.76
CA LEU A 40 -8.26 27.85 -9.77
C LEU A 40 -9.48 28.45 -10.45
N MET A 41 -10.22 29.31 -9.77
CA MET A 41 -11.39 30.00 -10.29
C MET A 41 -11.12 31.49 -10.37
N LEU A 42 -11.40 32.08 -11.52
CA LEU A 42 -11.36 33.51 -11.81
C LEU A 42 -12.75 33.93 -12.32
N ASP A 43 -13.00 35.23 -12.41
CA ASP A 43 -14.31 35.77 -12.81
C ASP A 43 -14.82 35.22 -14.15
N SER A 44 -13.91 35.02 -15.12
CA SER A 44 -14.25 34.63 -16.50
C SER A 44 -13.80 33.24 -16.91
N ILE A 45 -12.91 32.62 -16.13
CA ILE A 45 -12.26 31.35 -16.45
C ILE A 45 -12.08 30.51 -15.18
N ALA A 46 -12.30 29.21 -15.28
CA ALA A 46 -11.87 28.23 -14.29
C ALA A 46 -10.83 27.28 -14.88
N VAL A 47 -9.94 26.82 -14.03
CA VAL A 47 -8.82 25.95 -14.37
C VAL A 47 -8.84 24.78 -13.41
N VAL A 48 -8.90 23.57 -13.95
CA VAL A 48 -9.01 22.32 -13.19
C VAL A 48 -7.91 21.38 -13.63
N GLY A 49 -7.08 20.96 -12.69
CA GLY A 49 -6.11 19.88 -12.88
C GLY A 49 -6.68 18.60 -12.29
N LEU A 50 -6.91 17.60 -13.15
CA LEU A 50 -7.39 16.28 -12.76
C LEU A 50 -6.32 15.24 -13.02
N LYS A 51 -6.30 14.21 -12.17
CA LYS A 51 -5.55 12.99 -12.44
C LYS A 51 -6.47 11.98 -13.09
N VAL A 52 -5.93 11.19 -14.01
CA VAL A 52 -6.65 10.17 -14.75
C VAL A 52 -5.86 8.90 -14.65
N SER A 53 -6.53 7.80 -14.31
CA SER A 53 -5.84 6.56 -14.08
C SER A 53 -5.54 5.84 -15.39
N ARG A 54 -4.29 5.38 -15.57
CA ARG A 54 -3.81 4.81 -16.83
C ARG A 54 -4.11 3.31 -16.94
N PRO A 55 -4.82 2.83 -17.98
CA PRO A 55 -5.12 1.40 -18.19
C PRO A 55 -3.87 0.52 -18.06
N GLY A 56 -3.91 -0.55 -17.26
CA GLY A 56 -2.80 -1.49 -17.10
C GLY A 56 -1.58 -1.00 -16.29
N GLY A 57 -1.68 0.14 -15.60
CA GLY A 57 -0.58 0.75 -14.85
C GLY A 57 -0.11 0.04 -13.56
N GLU A 58 -0.59 -1.16 -13.24
CA GLU A 58 -0.36 -1.88 -11.97
C GLU A 58 1.12 -2.16 -11.64
N SER A 59 1.99 -2.14 -12.66
CA SER A 59 3.42 -2.46 -12.58
C SER A 59 4.34 -1.28 -12.89
N SER A 60 3.81 -0.10 -13.25
CA SER A 60 4.62 1.08 -13.59
C SER A 60 4.65 2.11 -12.45
N SER A 61 5.76 2.83 -12.31
CA SER A 61 5.97 3.90 -11.33
C SER A 61 5.09 5.15 -11.54
N THR A 62 4.15 5.13 -12.49
CA THR A 62 3.28 6.27 -12.83
C THR A 62 1.87 5.76 -13.16
N ALA A 63 1.02 5.61 -12.14
CA ALA A 63 -0.33 5.06 -12.30
C ALA A 63 -1.34 6.09 -12.85
N PHE A 64 -0.97 7.37 -12.86
CA PHE A 64 -1.83 8.48 -13.24
C PHE A 64 -1.20 9.39 -14.29
N ASP A 65 -2.05 9.82 -15.21
CA ASP A 65 -1.82 10.90 -16.15
C ASP A 65 -2.52 12.17 -15.67
N ASP A 66 -2.02 13.33 -16.07
CA ASP A 66 -2.67 14.60 -15.75
C ASP A 66 -3.50 15.07 -16.94
N VAL A 67 -4.74 15.48 -16.66
CA VAL A 67 -5.62 16.21 -17.56
C VAL A 67 -5.76 17.63 -17.04
N PHE A 68 -5.47 18.59 -17.90
CA PHE A 68 -5.66 19.99 -17.59
C PHE A 68 -6.87 20.53 -18.33
N ILE A 69 -7.77 21.19 -17.62
CA ILE A 69 -9.04 21.67 -18.14
C ILE A 69 -9.10 23.18 -17.90
N VAL A 70 -9.27 23.94 -18.97
CA VAL A 70 -9.57 25.38 -18.90
C VAL A 70 -10.99 25.59 -19.39
N LEU A 71 -11.82 26.11 -18.50
CA LEU A 71 -13.22 26.39 -18.71
C LEU A 71 -13.41 27.88 -18.90
N GLY A 72 -13.93 28.28 -20.04
CA GLY A 72 -14.49 29.60 -20.27
C GLY A 72 -16.01 29.54 -20.38
N HIS A 73 -16.62 30.71 -20.52
CA HIS A 73 -18.07 30.85 -20.66
C HIS A 73 -18.66 30.08 -21.88
N ARG A 74 -17.88 29.90 -22.96
CA ARG A 74 -18.34 29.25 -24.20
C ARG A 74 -17.38 28.21 -24.75
N PHE A 75 -16.28 27.96 -24.05
CA PHE A 75 -15.27 27.02 -24.49
C PHE A 75 -14.79 26.13 -23.35
N VAL A 76 -14.37 24.93 -23.71
CA VAL A 76 -13.58 24.03 -22.86
C VAL A 76 -12.32 23.70 -23.63
N LEU A 77 -11.17 23.88 -22.98
CA LEU A 77 -9.87 23.46 -23.49
C LEU A 77 -9.34 22.36 -22.58
N THR A 78 -9.13 21.18 -23.13
CA THR A 78 -8.54 20.04 -22.42
C THR A 78 -7.16 19.75 -22.98
N MET A 79 -6.17 19.51 -22.13
CA MET A 79 -4.80 19.19 -22.50
C MET A 79 -4.34 17.93 -21.77
N MET A 80 -3.72 17.02 -22.53
CA MET A 80 -3.10 15.80 -22.00
C MET A 80 -1.71 15.62 -22.60
N TRP A 81 -0.80 15.01 -21.85
CA TRP A 81 0.56 14.69 -22.31
C TRP A 81 0.83 13.19 -22.43
N SER A 82 -0.21 12.38 -22.32
CA SER A 82 -0.11 10.93 -22.42
C SER A 82 -1.38 10.38 -23.09
N PRO A 83 -1.25 9.32 -23.90
CA PRO A 83 -2.40 8.72 -24.56
C PRO A 83 -3.39 8.20 -23.52
N SER A 84 -4.65 8.60 -23.63
CA SER A 84 -5.71 8.15 -22.72
C SER A 84 -7.01 7.88 -23.47
N THR A 85 -7.66 6.77 -23.12
CA THR A 85 -8.98 6.40 -23.62
C THR A 85 -10.10 7.22 -22.95
N VAL A 86 -9.82 7.89 -21.84
CA VAL A 86 -10.84 8.64 -21.09
C VAL A 86 -11.43 9.78 -21.90
N MET A 87 -10.62 10.48 -22.71
CA MET A 87 -11.14 11.57 -23.55
C MET A 87 -12.03 11.06 -24.70
N LEU A 88 -11.77 9.86 -25.22
CA LEU A 88 -12.64 9.22 -26.21
C LEU A 88 -14.01 8.89 -25.59
N GLU A 89 -14.01 8.40 -24.36
CA GLU A 89 -15.24 8.10 -23.62
C GLU A 89 -16.02 9.38 -23.27
N VAL A 90 -15.33 10.44 -22.84
CA VAL A 90 -15.94 11.76 -22.67
C VAL A 90 -16.56 12.24 -23.97
N GLU A 91 -15.86 12.12 -25.10
CA GLU A 91 -16.37 12.52 -26.41
C GLU A 91 -17.64 11.76 -26.79
N ARG A 92 -17.64 10.45 -26.57
CA ARG A 92 -18.82 9.60 -26.80
C ARG A 92 -20.01 10.03 -25.95
N ARG A 93 -19.80 10.29 -24.65
CA ARG A 93 -20.86 10.70 -23.72
C ARG A 93 -21.40 12.09 -24.00
N VAL A 94 -20.53 13.07 -24.21
CA VAL A 94 -20.92 14.45 -24.56
C VAL A 94 -21.74 14.48 -25.86
N LYS A 95 -21.41 13.63 -26.84
CA LYS A 95 -22.18 13.53 -28.09
C LYS A 95 -23.53 12.81 -27.94
N ALA A 96 -23.64 11.89 -26.98
CA ALA A 96 -24.83 11.06 -26.78
C ALA A 96 -25.86 11.71 -25.85
N GLU A 97 -25.42 12.49 -24.86
CA GLU A 97 -26.27 13.08 -23.81
C GLU A 97 -26.74 14.49 -24.19
N VAL A 98 -28.01 14.64 -24.58
CA VAL A 98 -28.61 15.93 -24.95
C VAL A 98 -28.57 16.95 -23.79
N GLU A 99 -28.72 16.48 -22.55
CA GLU A 99 -28.60 17.32 -21.35
C GLU A 99 -27.16 17.85 -21.18
N THR A 100 -26.14 17.06 -21.48
CA THR A 100 -24.74 17.50 -21.37
C THR A 100 -24.43 18.62 -22.37
N VAL A 101 -25.01 18.55 -23.57
CA VAL A 101 -24.88 19.60 -24.59
C VAL A 101 -25.60 20.89 -24.18
N SER A 102 -26.76 20.80 -23.54
CA SER A 102 -27.52 21.98 -23.09
C SER A 102 -26.84 22.71 -21.93
N LEU A 103 -25.96 22.03 -21.19
CA LEU A 103 -25.18 22.57 -20.07
C LEU A 103 -23.89 23.29 -20.46
N GLY A 104 -23.55 23.32 -21.75
CA GLY A 104 -22.40 24.08 -22.26
C GLY A 104 -21.06 23.60 -21.71
N SER A 105 -20.20 24.54 -21.31
CA SER A 105 -18.84 24.21 -20.82
C SER A 105 -18.84 23.44 -19.51
N VAL A 106 -19.83 23.69 -18.65
CA VAL A 106 -19.94 23.03 -17.35
C VAL A 106 -20.38 21.58 -17.51
N GLY A 107 -21.28 21.28 -18.47
CA GLY A 107 -21.65 19.91 -18.80
C GLY A 107 -20.44 19.05 -19.16
N VAL A 108 -19.56 19.57 -20.02
CA VAL A 108 -18.32 18.87 -20.40
C VAL A 108 -17.41 18.62 -19.19
N LEU A 109 -17.27 19.57 -18.26
CA LEU A 109 -16.49 19.36 -17.02
C LEU A 109 -17.05 18.20 -16.19
N VAL A 110 -18.37 18.15 -15.99
CA VAL A 110 -19.03 17.07 -15.25
C VAL A 110 -18.78 15.75 -15.91
N THR A 111 -18.96 15.67 -17.22
CA THR A 111 -18.75 14.42 -17.95
C THR A 111 -17.31 13.96 -17.81
N ILE A 112 -16.34 14.87 -17.89
CA ILE A 112 -14.93 14.54 -17.63
C ILE A 112 -14.78 14.03 -16.19
N ALA A 113 -15.25 14.76 -15.19
CA ALA A 113 -15.14 14.37 -13.78
C ALA A 113 -15.77 12.99 -13.52
N SER A 114 -16.98 12.74 -14.02
CA SER A 114 -17.68 11.45 -13.93
C SER A 114 -16.87 10.33 -14.58
N CYS A 115 -16.34 10.51 -15.79
CA CYS A 115 -15.50 9.50 -16.43
C CYS A 115 -14.20 9.22 -15.63
N VAL A 116 -13.63 10.25 -15.02
CA VAL A 116 -12.45 10.10 -14.15
C VAL A 116 -12.79 9.32 -12.88
N ILE A 117 -13.91 9.64 -12.23
CA ILE A 117 -14.35 8.98 -10.99
C ILE A 117 -14.68 7.52 -11.25
N ASN A 118 -15.41 7.20 -12.32
CA ASN A 118 -15.68 5.80 -12.70
C ASN A 118 -14.37 5.01 -12.85
N GLY A 119 -13.35 5.61 -13.47
CA GLY A 119 -12.03 5.00 -13.59
C GLY A 119 -11.30 4.84 -12.26
N TYR A 120 -11.60 5.65 -11.25
CA TYR A 120 -11.12 5.45 -9.88
C TYR A 120 -11.87 4.32 -9.18
N GLU A 121 -13.19 4.27 -9.27
CA GLU A 121 -14.02 3.23 -8.65
C GLU A 121 -13.64 1.83 -9.14
N GLU A 122 -13.46 1.65 -10.46
CA GLU A 122 -13.00 0.38 -11.04
C GLU A 122 -11.67 -0.08 -10.41
N ARG A 123 -10.77 0.85 -10.13
CA ARG A 123 -9.42 0.56 -9.61
C ARG A 123 -9.41 0.37 -8.11
N ILE A 124 -10.21 1.12 -7.38
CA ILE A 124 -10.44 0.90 -5.96
C ILE A 124 -11.01 -0.50 -5.76
N SER A 125 -11.96 -0.93 -6.59
CA SER A 125 -12.52 -2.28 -6.57
C SER A 125 -11.48 -3.37 -6.85
N ALA A 126 -10.57 -3.13 -7.82
CA ALA A 126 -9.45 -4.03 -8.08
C ALA A 126 -8.49 -4.14 -6.88
N ILE A 127 -8.10 -3.01 -6.28
CA ILE A 127 -7.26 -2.98 -5.07
C ILE A 127 -7.95 -3.70 -3.91
N ASN A 128 -9.26 -3.48 -3.72
CA ASN A 128 -10.02 -4.16 -2.68
C ASN A 128 -9.97 -5.68 -2.85
N SER A 129 -10.14 -6.16 -4.08
CA SER A 129 -10.03 -7.59 -4.39
C SER A 129 -8.62 -8.15 -4.12
N GLU A 130 -7.56 -7.38 -4.40
CA GLU A 130 -6.19 -7.75 -4.02
C GLU A 130 -5.99 -7.80 -2.50
N VAL A 131 -6.60 -6.86 -1.76
CA VAL A 131 -6.57 -6.82 -0.29
C VAL A 131 -7.30 -8.02 0.31
N ASP A 132 -8.48 -8.39 -0.21
CA ASP A 132 -9.25 -9.56 0.26
C ASP A 132 -8.42 -10.86 0.14
N VAL A 133 -7.71 -11.01 -0.99
CA VAL A 133 -6.82 -12.14 -1.23
C VAL A 133 -5.63 -12.11 -0.27
N LEU A 134 -5.03 -10.94 -0.03
CA LEU A 134 -3.91 -10.79 0.90
C LEU A 134 -4.33 -11.06 2.35
N GLU A 135 -5.51 -10.60 2.74
CA GLU A 135 -6.10 -10.87 4.05
C GLU A 135 -6.25 -12.39 4.27
N ALA A 136 -6.80 -13.11 3.30
CA ALA A 136 -6.92 -14.56 3.36
C ALA A 136 -5.56 -15.28 3.52
N HIS A 137 -4.48 -14.75 2.92
CA HIS A 137 -3.13 -15.29 3.11
C HIS A 137 -2.57 -14.98 4.51
N VAL A 138 -2.73 -13.74 4.99
CA VAL A 138 -2.25 -13.32 6.31
C VAL A 138 -2.97 -14.04 7.44
N PHE A 139 -4.28 -14.29 7.32
CA PHE A 139 -5.06 -15.05 8.31
C PHE A 139 -5.09 -16.56 8.05
N GLY A 140 -4.55 -17.02 6.92
CA GLY A 140 -4.50 -18.43 6.52
C GLY A 140 -3.41 -19.25 7.20
N SER A 141 -3.37 -20.52 6.80
CA SER A 141 -2.41 -21.53 7.28
C SER A 141 -1.08 -21.44 6.52
N GLY A 142 -0.21 -20.52 6.93
CA GLY A 142 1.15 -20.36 6.39
C GLY A 142 1.99 -19.42 7.25
N ASP A 143 3.33 -19.59 7.22
CA ASP A 143 4.32 -18.78 7.96
C ASP A 143 5.07 -17.77 7.07
N ALA A 144 4.57 -17.53 5.85
CA ALA A 144 5.19 -16.57 4.94
C ALA A 144 5.00 -15.13 5.45
N ASP A 145 6.05 -14.31 5.33
CA ASP A 145 5.97 -12.89 5.59
C ASP A 145 5.45 -12.16 4.35
N HIS A 146 4.31 -11.48 4.50
CA HIS A 146 3.64 -10.74 3.43
C HIS A 146 3.91 -9.22 3.46
N SER A 147 4.87 -8.75 4.29
CA SER A 147 5.13 -7.32 4.50
C SER A 147 5.43 -6.54 3.23
N GLU A 148 6.15 -7.13 2.26
CA GLU A 148 6.44 -6.48 0.97
C GLU A 148 5.17 -6.24 0.14
N GLN A 149 4.30 -7.25 0.04
CA GLN A 149 3.04 -7.15 -0.70
C GLN A 149 2.11 -6.11 -0.06
N ILE A 150 2.00 -6.11 1.27
CA ILE A 150 1.23 -5.11 2.02
C ILE A 150 1.77 -3.70 1.75
N TYR A 151 3.10 -3.52 1.76
CA TYR A 151 3.73 -2.23 1.48
C TYR A 151 3.43 -1.73 0.06
N LEU A 152 3.50 -2.60 -0.95
CA LEU A 152 3.20 -2.24 -2.34
C LEU A 152 1.74 -1.78 -2.50
N LEU A 153 0.78 -2.48 -1.88
CA LEU A 153 -0.61 -2.07 -1.88
C LEU A 153 -0.80 -0.73 -1.15
N LYS A 154 -0.21 -0.54 0.04
CA LYS A 154 -0.28 0.75 0.74
C LYS A 154 0.27 1.90 -0.09
N ARG A 155 1.37 1.67 -0.81
CA ARG A 155 1.95 2.66 -1.72
C ARG A 155 0.98 3.00 -2.86
N ARG A 156 0.35 2.00 -3.49
CA ARG A 156 -0.67 2.22 -4.53
C ARG A 156 -1.86 2.99 -3.95
N THR A 157 -2.44 2.54 -2.84
CA THR A 157 -3.56 3.21 -2.14
C THR A 157 -3.25 4.68 -1.83
N ALA A 158 -2.04 4.97 -1.34
CA ALA A 158 -1.61 6.34 -1.08
C ALA A 158 -1.49 7.19 -2.36
N GLU A 159 -1.08 6.60 -3.49
CA GLU A 159 -1.04 7.28 -4.80
C GLU A 159 -2.45 7.60 -5.30
N PHE A 160 -3.40 6.66 -5.17
CA PHE A 160 -4.82 6.91 -5.46
C PHE A 160 -5.41 7.99 -4.58
N ARG A 161 -5.18 7.94 -3.26
CA ARG A 161 -5.66 8.95 -2.32
C ARG A 161 -5.20 10.36 -2.70
N ARG A 162 -3.96 10.52 -3.18
CA ARG A 162 -3.42 11.79 -3.68
C ARG A 162 -4.07 12.29 -4.99
N SER A 163 -4.87 11.46 -5.65
CA SER A 163 -5.60 11.76 -6.88
C SER A 163 -7.11 11.98 -6.63
N VAL A 164 -7.74 11.13 -5.81
CA VAL A 164 -9.19 11.18 -5.53
C VAL A 164 -9.55 12.33 -4.58
N VAL A 165 -8.82 12.48 -3.46
CA VAL A 165 -9.17 13.48 -2.43
C VAL A 165 -9.12 14.92 -2.96
N PRO A 166 -8.12 15.34 -3.75
CA PRO A 166 -8.13 16.68 -4.34
C PRO A 166 -9.31 16.89 -5.30
N LEU A 167 -9.69 15.88 -6.08
CA LEU A 167 -10.84 15.97 -6.98
C LEU A 167 -12.13 16.21 -6.19
N ALA A 168 -12.40 15.43 -5.14
CA ALA A 168 -13.56 15.61 -4.27
C ALA A 168 -13.61 17.03 -3.69
N ARG A 169 -12.50 17.52 -3.12
CA ARG A 169 -12.39 18.91 -2.62
C ARG A 169 -12.59 19.96 -3.71
N GLY A 170 -12.11 19.70 -4.94
CA GLY A 170 -12.33 20.56 -6.09
C GLY A 170 -13.81 20.66 -6.45
N LEU A 171 -14.51 19.53 -6.49
CA LEU A 171 -15.96 19.47 -6.74
C LEU A 171 -16.77 20.12 -5.61
N GLU A 172 -16.37 19.97 -4.35
CA GLU A 172 -17.00 20.67 -3.23
C GLU A 172 -16.88 22.19 -3.37
N ARG A 173 -15.68 22.67 -3.75
CA ARG A 173 -15.45 24.11 -4.00
C ARG A 173 -16.26 24.59 -5.20
N LEU A 174 -16.40 23.79 -6.24
CA LEU A 174 -17.23 24.09 -7.39
C LEU A 174 -18.72 24.16 -7.00
N ALA A 175 -19.19 23.24 -6.15
CA ALA A 175 -20.57 23.19 -5.68
C ALA A 175 -20.96 24.36 -4.78
N ARG A 176 -19.96 25.04 -4.18
CA ARG A 176 -20.13 26.21 -3.32
C ARG A 176 -19.77 27.53 -4.02
N THR A 177 -19.54 27.53 -5.33
CA THR A 177 -19.12 28.72 -6.06
C THR A 177 -20.28 29.70 -6.24
N ASP A 178 -20.00 31.00 -6.13
CA ASP A 178 -20.97 32.08 -6.40
C ASP A 178 -20.83 32.64 -7.83
N LEU A 179 -19.97 32.04 -8.67
CA LEU A 179 -19.71 32.51 -10.03
C LEU A 179 -20.95 32.29 -10.92
N PRO A 180 -21.60 33.36 -11.45
CA PRO A 180 -22.89 33.24 -12.14
C PRO A 180 -22.89 32.31 -13.36
N TRP A 181 -21.78 32.26 -14.09
CA TRP A 181 -21.66 31.42 -15.28
C TRP A 181 -21.44 29.93 -14.95
N LEU A 182 -20.96 29.62 -13.74
CA LEU A 182 -20.88 28.25 -13.20
C LEU A 182 -22.18 27.84 -12.52
N LEU A 183 -22.92 28.79 -11.96
CA LEU A 183 -24.25 28.60 -11.35
C LEU A 183 -25.35 28.23 -12.35
N ALA A 184 -25.10 28.36 -13.67
CA ALA A 184 -26.03 27.91 -14.71
C ALA A 184 -26.23 26.38 -14.76
N MET A 185 -25.56 25.66 -13.87
CA MET A 185 -25.57 24.21 -13.74
C MET A 185 -26.74 23.71 -12.86
N PRO A 186 -27.41 22.60 -13.24
CA PRO A 186 -28.35 21.91 -12.38
C PRO A 186 -27.62 21.37 -11.16
N GLY A 187 -27.98 21.89 -9.98
CA GLY A 187 -27.47 21.40 -8.69
C GLY A 187 -27.45 19.87 -8.55
N PRO A 188 -28.49 19.11 -8.98
CA PRO A 188 -28.51 17.65 -8.84
C PRO A 188 -27.36 16.94 -9.56
N VAL A 189 -26.97 17.41 -10.75
CA VAL A 189 -25.92 16.77 -11.56
C VAL A 189 -24.56 16.90 -10.87
N LEU A 190 -24.24 18.10 -10.37
CA LEU A 190 -23.00 18.32 -9.64
C LEU A 190 -22.98 17.57 -8.31
N GLN A 191 -24.11 17.52 -7.61
CA GLN A 191 -24.25 16.79 -6.35
C GLN A 191 -24.04 15.29 -6.53
N GLY A 192 -24.53 14.69 -7.63
CA GLY A 192 -24.26 13.29 -7.95
C GLY A 192 -22.77 13.01 -8.10
N VAL A 193 -22.10 13.75 -9.00
CA VAL A 193 -20.66 13.58 -9.23
C VAL A 193 -19.81 13.87 -7.99
N LEU A 194 -20.23 14.83 -7.16
CA LEU A 194 -19.59 15.09 -5.87
C LEU A 194 -19.78 13.91 -4.90
N ALA A 195 -21.00 13.34 -4.83
CA ALA A 195 -21.27 12.18 -3.98
C ALA A 195 -20.42 10.97 -4.40
N ASP A 196 -20.29 10.72 -5.71
CA ASP A 196 -19.44 9.63 -6.23
C ASP A 196 -17.96 9.87 -5.86
N ALA A 197 -17.47 11.11 -6.01
CA ALA A 197 -16.10 11.46 -5.63
C ALA A 197 -15.83 11.34 -4.11
N LEU A 198 -16.82 11.66 -3.28
CA LEU A 198 -16.75 11.49 -1.83
C LEU A 198 -16.76 10.00 -1.45
N SER A 199 -17.64 9.21 -2.06
CA SER A 199 -17.69 7.75 -1.87
C SER A 199 -16.34 7.12 -2.21
N ALA A 200 -15.78 7.42 -3.38
CA ALA A 200 -14.45 6.94 -3.77
C ALA A 200 -13.34 7.41 -2.80
N SER A 201 -13.48 8.59 -2.18
CA SER A 201 -12.54 9.09 -1.16
C SER A 201 -12.68 8.34 0.16
N GLU A 202 -13.90 7.95 0.55
CA GLU A 202 -14.15 7.13 1.74
C GLU A 202 -13.65 5.71 1.54
N ASP A 203 -13.90 5.10 0.38
CA ASP A 203 -13.44 3.75 0.05
C ASP A 203 -11.91 3.63 0.10
N ILE A 204 -11.19 4.62 -0.45
CA ILE A 204 -9.72 4.62 -0.41
C ILE A 204 -9.17 4.82 1.00
N GLU A 205 -9.87 5.55 1.87
CA GLU A 205 -9.52 5.68 3.29
C GLU A 205 -9.79 4.39 4.06
N GLY A 206 -10.90 3.70 3.76
CA GLY A 206 -11.20 2.36 4.28
C GLY A 206 -10.10 1.36 3.92
N LEU A 207 -9.65 1.34 2.67
CA LEU A 207 -8.55 0.49 2.22
C LEU A 207 -7.23 0.75 2.98
N ASP A 208 -6.88 2.01 3.25
CA ASP A 208 -5.67 2.33 4.02
C ASP A 208 -5.75 1.83 5.47
N LEU A 209 -6.93 1.90 6.09
CA LEU A 209 -7.18 1.34 7.42
C LEU A 209 -7.08 -0.18 7.42
N LEU A 210 -7.75 -0.87 6.49
CA LEU A 210 -7.67 -2.34 6.36
C LEU A 210 -6.22 -2.81 6.15
N LEU A 211 -5.47 -2.14 5.28
CA LEU A 211 -4.06 -2.47 5.06
C LEU A 211 -3.18 -2.24 6.31
N ASN A 212 -3.51 -1.26 7.17
CA ASN A 212 -2.84 -1.10 8.46
C ASN A 212 -3.12 -2.28 9.39
N ASP A 213 -4.38 -2.72 9.47
CA ASP A 213 -4.79 -3.84 10.31
C ASP A 213 -4.15 -5.16 9.84
N VAL A 214 -4.16 -5.41 8.52
CA VAL A 214 -3.49 -6.56 7.90
C VAL A 214 -1.97 -6.54 8.15
N LEU A 215 -1.32 -5.37 8.08
CA LEU A 215 0.10 -5.24 8.42
C LEU A 215 0.38 -5.62 9.88
N GLN A 216 -0.44 -5.10 10.80
CA GLN A 216 -0.29 -5.41 12.23
C GLN A 216 -0.51 -6.90 12.51
N ALA A 217 -1.51 -7.51 11.87
CA ALA A 217 -1.76 -8.95 11.96
C ALA A 217 -0.57 -9.77 11.44
N ASN A 218 -0.02 -9.42 10.27
CA ASN A 218 1.15 -10.08 9.70
C ASN A 218 2.37 -10.00 10.65
N VAL A 219 2.68 -8.80 11.16
CA VAL A 219 3.79 -8.59 12.11
C VAL A 219 3.59 -9.41 13.39
N ALA A 220 2.37 -9.43 13.94
CA ALA A 220 2.06 -10.22 15.13
C ALA A 220 2.26 -11.72 14.90
N ARG A 221 1.85 -12.24 13.73
CA ARG A 221 2.04 -13.65 13.35
C ARG A 221 3.52 -13.99 13.17
N VAL A 222 4.28 -13.20 12.42
CA VAL A 222 5.73 -13.40 12.23
C VAL A 222 6.45 -13.40 13.58
N THR A 223 6.11 -12.46 14.47
CA THR A 223 6.67 -12.39 15.83
C THR A 223 6.30 -13.63 16.66
N ALA A 224 5.04 -14.09 16.59
CA ALA A 224 4.61 -15.31 17.28
C ALA A 224 5.31 -16.56 16.75
N GLY A 225 5.54 -16.66 15.43
CA GLY A 225 6.32 -17.73 14.79
C GLY A 225 7.77 -17.73 15.28
N GLN A 226 8.43 -16.57 15.29
CA GLN A 226 9.79 -16.40 15.83
C GLN A 226 9.88 -16.75 17.32
N ASN A 227 8.87 -16.41 18.11
CA ASN A 227 8.82 -16.79 19.52
C ASN A 227 8.70 -18.32 19.68
N ARG A 228 7.87 -18.99 18.86
CA ARG A 228 7.76 -20.46 18.89
C ARG A 228 9.06 -21.14 18.51
N THR A 229 9.74 -20.69 17.46
CA THR A 229 11.04 -21.25 17.05
C THR A 229 12.12 -20.97 18.08
N GLY A 230 12.13 -19.79 18.69
CA GLY A 230 13.02 -19.46 19.81
C GLY A 230 12.78 -20.34 21.05
N LEU A 231 11.52 -20.63 21.38
CA LEU A 231 11.17 -21.57 22.46
C LEU A 231 11.68 -22.99 22.15
N GLN A 232 11.49 -23.47 20.92
CA GLN A 232 12.01 -24.78 20.49
C GLN A 232 13.54 -24.82 20.56
N GLN A 233 14.23 -23.77 20.10
CA GLN A 233 15.69 -23.68 20.20
C GLN A 233 16.16 -23.67 21.66
N ASN A 234 15.44 -22.99 22.55
CA ASN A 234 15.74 -23.00 23.97
C ASN A 234 15.56 -24.39 24.58
N GLU A 235 14.50 -25.11 24.21
CA GLU A 235 14.28 -26.50 24.61
C GLU A 235 15.38 -27.43 24.09
N ASP A 236 15.74 -27.31 22.81
CA ASP A 236 16.79 -28.13 22.19
C ASP A 236 18.15 -27.86 22.83
N THR A 237 18.48 -26.59 23.10
CA THR A 237 19.71 -26.20 23.80
C THR A 237 19.74 -26.78 25.22
N ARG A 238 18.61 -26.76 25.94
CA ARG A 238 18.50 -27.39 27.26
C ARG A 238 18.69 -28.90 27.19
N LYS A 239 18.15 -29.58 26.18
CA LYS A 239 18.33 -31.02 25.99
C LYS A 239 19.79 -31.37 25.67
N ILE A 240 20.43 -30.65 24.75
CA ILE A 240 21.83 -30.88 24.36
C ILE A 240 22.77 -30.65 25.55
N SER A 241 22.61 -29.52 26.27
CA SER A 241 23.43 -29.21 27.45
C SER A 241 23.24 -30.25 28.56
N THR A 242 22.02 -30.75 28.75
CA THR A 242 21.72 -31.83 29.70
C THR A 242 22.46 -33.13 29.33
N TRP A 243 22.40 -33.55 28.07
CA TRP A 243 23.13 -34.74 27.60
C TRP A 243 24.65 -34.57 27.69
N ALA A 244 25.17 -33.39 27.37
CA ALA A 244 26.59 -33.08 27.50
C ALA A 244 27.06 -33.14 28.97
N ALA A 245 26.27 -32.61 29.91
CA ALA A 245 26.57 -32.69 31.34
C ALA A 245 26.61 -34.14 31.85
N ILE A 246 25.68 -34.99 31.40
CA ILE A 246 25.67 -36.42 31.73
C ILE A 246 26.92 -37.12 31.16
N ALA A 247 27.31 -36.81 29.93
CA ALA A 247 28.50 -37.40 29.28
C ALA A 247 29.83 -36.93 29.92
N LEU A 248 29.85 -35.76 30.55
CA LEU A 248 31.05 -35.23 31.23
C LEU A 248 31.42 -36.08 32.47
N ILE A 249 30.44 -36.70 33.13
CA ILE A 249 30.67 -37.46 34.37
C ILE A 249 31.59 -38.67 34.16
N PRO A 250 31.31 -39.64 33.25
CA PRO A 250 32.23 -40.72 32.96
C PRO A 250 33.57 -40.21 32.43
N THR A 251 33.56 -39.14 31.63
CA THR A 251 34.77 -38.54 31.04
C THR A 251 35.71 -38.01 32.13
N MET A 252 35.18 -37.31 33.12
CA MET A 252 35.95 -36.80 34.25
C MET A 252 36.52 -37.94 35.09
N VAL A 253 35.72 -38.97 35.41
CA VAL A 253 36.19 -40.12 36.19
C VAL A 253 37.25 -40.90 35.43
N THR A 254 37.04 -41.17 34.13
CA THR A 254 38.02 -41.82 33.27
C THR A 254 39.30 -40.98 33.14
N GLY A 255 39.17 -39.65 33.05
CA GLY A 255 40.29 -38.73 33.04
C GLY A 255 41.14 -38.81 34.32
N VAL A 256 40.51 -38.83 35.50
CA VAL A 256 41.19 -38.96 36.80
C VAL A 256 41.90 -40.31 36.91
N TYR A 257 41.24 -41.41 36.55
CA TYR A 257 41.84 -42.76 36.58
C TYR A 257 42.86 -43.01 35.45
N GLY A 258 42.84 -42.19 34.39
CA GLY A 258 43.84 -42.19 33.31
C GLY A 258 45.11 -41.43 33.67
N MET A 259 45.16 -40.75 34.82
CA MET A 259 46.38 -40.08 35.30
C MET A 259 47.36 -41.13 35.84
N ASN A 260 48.62 -41.10 35.38
CA ASN A 260 49.69 -42.02 35.78
C ASN A 260 50.22 -41.76 37.21
N PHE A 261 49.35 -41.76 38.23
CA PHE A 261 49.78 -41.64 39.63
C PHE A 261 50.16 -43.00 40.22
N THR A 262 51.33 -43.06 40.84
CA THR A 262 51.91 -44.29 41.40
C THR A 262 51.32 -44.69 42.76
N ASN A 263 50.64 -43.77 43.46
CA ASN A 263 50.19 -43.96 44.84
C ASN A 263 48.67 -43.71 45.01
N MET A 264 47.85 -44.43 44.25
CA MET A 264 46.39 -44.48 44.40
C MET A 264 45.98 -45.75 45.17
N PRO A 265 45.51 -45.66 46.43
CA PRO A 265 45.14 -46.83 47.24
C PRO A 265 43.99 -47.65 46.61
N GLU A 266 43.15 -47.05 45.77
CA GLU A 266 42.04 -47.73 45.09
C GLU A 266 42.48 -48.66 43.96
N LEU A 267 43.67 -48.44 43.36
CA LEU A 267 44.19 -49.22 42.22
C LEU A 267 44.64 -50.63 42.62
N GLN A 268 45.09 -50.80 43.87
CA GLN A 268 45.54 -52.10 44.38
C GLN A 268 44.40 -52.98 44.91
N TRP A 269 43.17 -52.46 44.88
CA TRP A 269 41.99 -53.13 45.40
C TRP A 269 41.28 -53.91 44.30
N LYS A 270 41.07 -55.23 44.51
CA LYS A 270 40.49 -56.16 43.51
C LYS A 270 39.11 -55.74 42.99
N TYR A 271 38.37 -54.93 43.77
CA TYR A 271 37.04 -54.43 43.42
C TYR A 271 37.00 -52.93 43.07
N GLY A 272 38.14 -52.22 43.09
CA GLY A 272 38.19 -50.77 42.87
C GLY A 272 37.64 -50.34 41.52
N TYR A 273 37.98 -51.08 40.45
CA TYR A 273 37.45 -50.86 39.10
C TYR A 273 35.94 -51.04 39.01
N LEU A 274 35.41 -52.13 39.61
CA LEU A 274 33.98 -52.40 39.62
C LEU A 274 33.21 -51.34 40.43
N LEU A 275 33.78 -50.91 41.56
CA LEU A 275 33.18 -49.88 42.42
C LEU A 275 33.16 -48.51 41.75
N ALA A 276 34.22 -48.13 41.02
CA ALA A 276 34.25 -46.91 40.21
C ALA A 276 33.20 -46.92 39.08
N LEU A 277 33.04 -48.04 38.37
CA LEU A 277 31.98 -48.20 37.36
C LEU A 277 30.58 -48.05 37.97
N VAL A 278 30.33 -48.70 39.11
CA VAL A 278 29.05 -48.58 39.83
C VAL A 278 28.81 -47.13 40.29
N ALA A 279 29.84 -46.45 40.80
CA ALA A 279 29.75 -45.05 41.21
C ALA A 279 29.43 -44.11 40.03
N ILE A 280 30.06 -44.32 38.86
CA ILE A 280 29.76 -43.58 37.63
C ILE A 280 28.29 -43.76 37.23
N VAL A 281 27.82 -45.01 37.19
CA VAL A 281 26.42 -45.31 36.81
C VAL A 281 25.44 -44.66 37.80
N ILE A 282 25.69 -44.76 39.10
CA ILE A 282 24.88 -44.11 40.13
C ILE A 282 24.87 -42.59 39.95
N LEU A 283 26.03 -41.97 39.73
CA LEU A 283 26.14 -40.52 39.56
C LEU A 283 25.41 -40.03 38.29
N CYS A 284 25.56 -40.75 37.17
CA CYS A 284 24.80 -40.49 35.95
C CYS A 284 23.29 -40.62 36.16
N LEU A 285 22.84 -41.65 36.90
CA LEU A 285 21.41 -41.84 37.22
C LEU A 285 20.87 -40.73 38.14
N ILE A 286 21.65 -40.29 39.13
CA ILE A 286 21.28 -39.18 40.01
C ILE A 286 21.10 -37.91 39.18
N VAL A 287 22.07 -37.57 38.34
CA VAL A 287 22.04 -36.37 37.50
C VAL A 287 20.91 -36.44 36.46
N HIS A 288 20.71 -37.58 35.81
CA HIS A 288 19.58 -37.80 34.91
C HIS A 288 18.24 -37.61 35.61
N ARG A 289 18.07 -38.18 36.81
CA ARG A 289 16.84 -38.06 37.60
C ARG A 289 16.60 -36.61 38.07
N LEU A 290 17.65 -35.88 38.40
CA LEU A 290 17.57 -34.47 38.78
C LEU A 290 17.10 -33.60 37.61
N PHE A 291 17.69 -33.80 36.42
CA PHE A 291 17.28 -33.07 35.22
C PHE A 291 15.87 -33.43 34.74
N ARG A 292 15.48 -34.71 34.81
CA ARG A 292 14.10 -35.14 34.51
C ARG A 292 13.07 -34.54 35.48
N ARG A 293 13.42 -34.37 36.77
CA ARG A 293 12.52 -33.76 37.75
C ARG A 293 12.27 -32.27 37.51
N ASN A 294 13.21 -31.58 36.86
CA ASN A 294 13.09 -30.16 36.57
C ASN A 294 12.48 -29.84 35.19
N ASP A 295 12.04 -30.85 34.42
CA ASP A 295 11.62 -30.72 33.01
C ASP A 295 12.71 -30.15 32.09
N TRP A 296 13.96 -30.57 32.29
CA TRP A 296 15.10 -30.25 31.40
C TRP A 296 15.34 -31.35 30.35
N LEU A 297 14.57 -32.42 30.41
CA LEU A 297 14.68 -33.65 29.62
C LEU A 297 13.31 -34.06 29.07
#